data_AF-A0A0B8QH71-F1
#
_entry.id   AF-A0A0B8QH71-F1
#
_cell.length_a   1.000
_cell.length_b   1.000
_cell.length_c   1.000
_cell.angle_alpha   90.00
_cell.angle_beta   90.00
_cell.angle_gamma   90.00
#
_symmetry.space_group_name_H-M   'P 1'
#
loop_
_entity.id
_entity.type
_entity.pdbx_description
1 polymer ?
#
loop_
_entity_poly.entity_id
_entity_poly.type
_entity_poly.pdbx_seq_one_letter_code
_entity_poly.pdbx_strand_id
1 'polypeptide(L)'
;MQGQQFSDSGRRFISHTFSVPLDYQAPEGEKITVFAREITTGSEQKPWLVYFQGGPGFQSPRPNNDLAWVDKALERYRVLLLDQRGTGHSTPINHQT
;
A
#
# COMPACT_ATOMS: atom_id res chain seq x y z
N MET A 1 4.05 10.29 -8.37
CA MET A 1 2.79 9.81 -7.76
C MET A 1 1.76 9.42 -8.82
N GLN A 2 2.09 8.59 -9.82
CA GLN A 2 1.09 7.99 -10.69
C GLN A 2 1.40 6.50 -10.80
N GLY A 3 0.82 5.72 -9.90
CA GLY A 3 0.82 4.27 -10.06
C GLY A 3 -0.35 3.83 -10.92
N GLN A 4 -0.22 2.64 -11.48
CA GLN A 4 -1.23 2.02 -12.33
C GLN A 4 -2.58 1.98 -11.60
N GLN A 5 -3.63 2.45 -12.29
CA GLN A 5 -5.01 2.45 -11.83
C GLN A 5 -5.81 1.38 -12.55
N PHE A 6 -6.72 0.73 -11.84
CA PHE A 6 -7.73 -0.14 -12.44
C PHE A 6 -9.00 -0.13 -11.59
N SER A 7 -10.10 -0.56 -12.19
CA SER A 7 -11.39 -0.66 -11.53
C SER A 7 -11.87 -2.11 -11.57
N ASP A 8 -12.44 -2.57 -10.46
CA ASP A 8 -13.06 -3.89 -10.35
C ASP A 8 -14.23 -3.80 -9.37
N SER A 9 -15.37 -4.40 -9.73
CA SER A 9 -16.56 -4.52 -8.88
C SER A 9 -17.01 -3.20 -8.21
N GLY A 10 -16.95 -2.08 -8.95
CA GLY A 10 -17.33 -0.74 -8.45
C GLY A 10 -16.29 -0.08 -7.53
N ARG A 11 -15.14 -0.72 -7.31
CA ARG A 11 -13.99 -0.17 -6.56
C ARG A 11 -12.92 0.30 -7.54
N ARG A 12 -12.27 1.40 -7.21
CA ARG A 12 -11.08 1.93 -7.89
C ARG A 12 -9.85 1.62 -7.06
N PHE A 13 -8.84 1.06 -7.71
CA PHE A 13 -7.55 0.72 -7.13
C PHE A 13 -6.50 1.65 -7.68
N ILE A 14 -5.77 2.32 -6.79
CA ILE A 14 -4.71 3.27 -7.16
C ILE A 14 -3.43 2.83 -6.49
N SER A 15 -2.38 2.63 -7.29
CA SER A 15 -1.07 2.31 -6.77
C SER A 15 -0.33 3.58 -6.37
N HIS A 16 0.28 3.57 -5.19
CA HIS A 16 1.11 4.64 -4.64
C HIS A 16 2.50 4.09 -4.35
N THR A 17 3.51 4.93 -4.58
CA THR A 17 4.89 4.63 -4.24
C THR A 17 5.51 5.81 -3.50
N PHE A 18 6.26 5.49 -2.45
CA PHE A 18 6.96 6.46 -1.62
C PHE A 18 8.44 6.14 -1.64
N SER A 19 9.27 7.12 -2.02
CA SER A 19 10.72 7.02 -1.87
C SER A 19 11.09 7.44 -0.46
N VAL A 20 11.67 6.53 0.31
CA VAL A 20 12.06 6.77 1.71
C VAL A 20 13.50 6.31 1.94
N PRO A 21 14.22 6.88 2.93
CA PRO A 21 15.57 6.43 3.26
C PRO A 21 15.63 4.93 3.62
N LEU A 22 16.69 4.25 3.20
CA LEU A 22 17.05 2.93 3.70
C LEU A 22 17.42 3.02 5.19
N ASP A 23 18.24 4.00 5.52
CA ASP A 23 18.64 4.37 6.87
C ASP A 23 18.17 5.80 7.19
N TYR A 24 17.35 5.93 8.24
CA TYR A 24 16.82 7.22 8.67
C TYR A 24 17.85 8.08 9.42
N GLN A 25 18.99 7.52 9.84
CA GLN A 25 20.12 8.30 10.37
C GLN A 25 20.94 8.93 9.25
N ALA A 26 20.84 8.41 8.02
CA ALA A 26 21.46 8.93 6.81
C ALA A 26 20.40 9.24 5.73
N PRO A 27 19.55 10.27 5.91
CA PRO A 27 18.36 10.50 5.07
C PRO A 27 18.66 10.82 3.60
N GLU A 28 19.86 11.32 3.31
CA GLU A 28 20.35 11.58 1.95
C GLU A 28 21.08 10.39 1.33
N GLY A 29 21.20 9.27 2.07
CA GLY A 29 21.80 8.03 1.60
C GLY A 29 20.89 7.25 0.64
N GLU A 30 21.11 5.93 0.59
CA GLU A 30 20.31 5.04 -0.25
C GLU A 30 18.82 5.15 0.09
N LYS A 31 17.96 5.17 -0.94
CA LYS A 31 16.51 5.23 -0.79
C LYS A 31 15.88 3.95 -1.31
N ILE A 32 14.88 3.49 -0.60
CA ILE A 32 14.02 2.39 -1.02
C ILE A 32 12.65 2.92 -1.44
N THR A 33 11.90 2.09 -2.15
CA THR A 33 10.51 2.35 -2.49
C THR A 33 9.59 1.54 -1.59
N VAL A 34 8.64 2.22 -0.97
CA VAL A 34 7.51 1.60 -0.25
C VAL A 34 6.27 1.70 -1.11
N PHE A 35 5.60 0.57 -1.33
CA PHE A 35 4.39 0.47 -2.12
C PHE A 35 3.15 0.50 -1.23
N ALA A 36 2.09 1.16 -1.69
CA ALA A 36 0.77 1.03 -1.11
C ALA A 36 -0.31 0.99 -2.19
N ARG A 37 -1.41 0.31 -1.92
CA ARG A 37 -2.60 0.29 -2.79
C ARG A 37 -3.77 0.97 -2.10
N GLU A 38 -4.21 2.08 -2.66
CA GLU A 38 -5.47 2.69 -2.29
C GLU A 38 -6.63 1.93 -2.90
N ILE A 39 -7.71 1.80 -2.13
CA ILE A 39 -9.02 1.35 -2.56
C ILE A 39 -10.03 2.44 -2.23
N THR A 40 -10.84 2.84 -3.21
CA THR A 40 -11.88 3.85 -3.05
C THR A 40 -13.09 3.57 -3.95
N THR A 41 -14.28 4.04 -3.58
CA THR A 41 -15.50 4.02 -4.42
C THR A 41 -15.76 5.35 -5.14
N GLY A 42 -14.81 6.28 -5.13
CA GLY A 42 -14.82 7.44 -6.03
C GLY A 42 -14.62 8.81 -5.37
N SER A 43 -14.77 8.93 -4.04
CA SER A 43 -14.48 10.19 -3.35
C SER A 43 -13.09 10.19 -2.73
N GLU A 44 -12.21 11.03 -3.27
CA GLU A 44 -10.88 11.32 -2.70
C GLU A 44 -10.95 12.19 -1.43
N GLN A 45 -12.15 12.67 -1.06
CA GLN A 45 -12.37 13.47 0.14
C GLN A 45 -12.55 12.63 1.41
N LYS A 46 -12.71 11.30 1.29
CA LYS A 46 -12.84 10.43 2.46
C LYS A 46 -11.52 10.39 3.27
N PRO A 47 -11.58 10.30 4.61
CA PRO A 47 -10.40 10.09 5.43
C PRO A 47 -9.72 8.76 5.09
N TRP A 48 -8.42 8.68 5.37
CA TRP A 48 -7.63 7.46 5.17
C TRP A 48 -7.85 6.45 6.30
N LEU A 49 -7.99 5.19 5.95
CA LEU A 49 -7.80 4.04 6.84
C LEU A 49 -6.58 3.27 6.34
N VAL A 50 -5.50 3.27 7.11
CA VAL A 50 -4.27 2.53 6.77
C VAL A 50 -4.34 1.15 7.40
N TYR A 51 -4.19 0.12 6.57
CA TYR A 51 -4.19 -1.26 7.01
C TYR A 51 -2.76 -1.77 7.22
N PHE A 52 -2.51 -2.31 8.41
CA PHE A 52 -1.29 -3.03 8.76
C PHE A 52 -1.62 -4.51 8.92
N GLN A 53 -1.07 -5.36 8.05
CA GLN A 53 -1.38 -6.80 8.01
C GLN A 53 -1.09 -7.53 9.32
N GLY A 54 -0.15 -7.03 10.13
CA GLY A 54 0.43 -7.79 11.24
C GLY A 54 1.55 -8.69 10.72
N GLY A 55 1.97 -9.67 11.54
CA GLY A 55 3.12 -10.53 11.25
C GLY A 55 4.39 -9.74 10.86
N PRO A 56 5.44 -10.44 10.48
CA PRO A 56 6.41 -9.86 9.55
C PRO A 56 6.53 -10.69 8.28
N GLY A 57 7.07 -10.08 7.22
CA GLY A 57 7.49 -10.79 6.00
C GLY A 57 6.42 -10.98 4.93
N PHE A 58 5.17 -10.56 5.15
CA PHE A 58 4.11 -10.65 4.15
C PHE A 58 3.61 -9.28 3.69
N GLN A 59 3.24 -9.22 2.41
CA GLN A 59 2.59 -8.06 1.80
C GLN A 59 1.17 -7.88 2.32
N SER A 60 0.60 -6.68 2.11
CA SER A 60 -0.83 -6.51 2.37
C SER A 60 -1.68 -7.41 1.46
N PRO A 61 -2.88 -7.84 1.92
CA PRO A 61 -3.80 -8.64 1.10
C PRO A 61 -4.01 -8.02 -0.27
N ARG A 62 -4.06 -8.83 -1.31
CA ARG A 62 -4.36 -8.35 -2.66
C ARG A 62 -5.88 -8.27 -2.86
N PRO A 63 -6.37 -7.40 -3.75
CA PRO A 63 -7.81 -7.21 -4.00
C PRO A 63 -8.59 -8.49 -4.30
N ASN A 64 -7.91 -9.48 -4.87
CA ASN A 64 -8.44 -10.78 -5.25
C ASN A 64 -8.64 -11.72 -4.04
N ASN A 65 -8.11 -11.35 -2.86
CA ASN A 65 -8.28 -12.09 -1.61
C ASN A 65 -9.57 -11.61 -0.90
N ASP A 66 -10.03 -12.37 0.09
CA ASP A 66 -11.22 -12.03 0.87
C ASP A 66 -11.04 -10.68 1.61
N LEU A 67 -11.70 -9.66 1.09
CA LEU A 67 -11.69 -8.29 1.60
C LEU A 67 -13.11 -7.87 2.04
N ALA A 68 -13.92 -8.80 2.57
CA ALA A 68 -15.31 -8.52 2.97
C ALA A 68 -15.44 -7.29 3.89
N TRP A 69 -14.45 -7.03 4.75
CA TRP A 69 -14.45 -5.86 5.65
C TRP A 69 -14.18 -4.53 4.91
N VAL A 70 -13.50 -4.56 3.76
CA VAL A 70 -13.10 -3.37 3.02
C VAL A 70 -14.33 -2.64 2.49
N ASP A 71 -15.35 -3.35 1.98
CA ASP A 71 -16.57 -2.69 1.51
C ASP A 71 -17.23 -1.85 2.60
N LYS A 72 -17.27 -2.39 3.82
CA LYS A 72 -17.81 -1.66 4.96
C LYS A 72 -16.97 -0.44 5.33
N ALA A 73 -15.64 -0.57 5.27
CA ALA A 73 -14.75 0.56 5.48
C ALA A 73 -14.91 1.63 4.39
N LEU A 74 -15.10 1.23 3.14
CA LEU A 74 -15.25 2.13 1.99
C LEU A 74 -16.49 3.01 2.05
N GLU A 75 -17.50 2.68 2.86
CA GLU A 75 -18.62 3.58 3.12
C GLU A 75 -18.13 4.93 3.71
N ARG A 76 -17.11 4.89 4.58
CA ARG A 76 -16.64 6.06 5.36
C ARG A 76 -15.21 6.49 5.02
N TYR A 77 -14.38 5.58 4.53
CA TYR A 77 -12.95 5.78 4.34
C TYR A 77 -12.55 5.50 2.89
N ARG A 78 -11.35 5.94 2.54
CA ARG A 78 -10.52 5.30 1.51
C ARG A 78 -9.48 4.44 2.23
N VAL A 79 -9.28 3.21 1.75
CA VAL A 79 -8.42 2.25 2.43
C VAL A 79 -7.05 2.24 1.76
N LEU A 80 -5.98 2.31 2.55
CA LEU A 80 -4.61 2.20 2.07
C LEU A 80 -4.01 0.87 2.57
N LEU A 81 -3.82 -0.07 1.64
CA LEU A 81 -3.16 -1.35 1.88
C LEU A 81 -1.65 -1.16 1.71
N LEU A 82 -0.92 -1.12 2.82
CA LEU A 82 0.51 -0.83 2.84
C LEU A 82 1.33 -2.12 2.72
N ASP A 83 2.23 -2.20 1.74
CA ASP A 83 3.27 -3.22 1.72
C ASP A 83 4.44 -2.71 2.57
N GLN A 84 4.72 -3.37 3.68
CA GLN A 84 5.83 -2.98 4.56
C GLN A 84 7.18 -3.07 3.81
N ARG A 85 8.20 -2.36 4.31
CA ARG A 85 9.56 -2.37 3.73
C ARG A 85 10.03 -3.82 3.54
N GLY A 86 10.58 -4.16 2.38
CA GLY A 86 11.04 -5.52 2.09
C GLY A 86 9.96 -6.54 1.75
N THR A 87 8.68 -6.15 1.68
CA THR A 87 7.56 -7.06 1.38
C THR A 87 6.82 -6.66 0.11
N GLY A 88 6.25 -7.65 -0.59
CA GLY A 88 5.35 -7.41 -1.72
C GLY A 88 5.98 -6.61 -2.85
N HIS A 89 5.37 -5.48 -3.20
CA HIS A 89 5.88 -4.58 -4.24
C HIS A 89 6.78 -3.46 -3.69
N SER A 90 7.01 -3.40 -2.39
CA SER A 90 8.09 -2.56 -1.83
C SER A 90 9.45 -3.12 -2.24
N THR A 91 10.49 -2.28 -2.23
CA THR A 91 11.86 -2.72 -2.57
C THR A 91 12.20 -3.99 -1.79
N PRO A 92 12.51 -5.11 -2.46
CA PRO A 92 12.82 -6.35 -1.79
C PRO A 92 14.11 -6.19 -0.99
N ILE A 93 14.15 -6.77 0.20
CA ILE A 93 15.41 -6.89 0.94
C ILE A 93 16.13 -8.10 0.37
N ASN A 94 17.17 -7.85 -0.44
CA ASN A 94 18.09 -8.86 -0.91
C ASN A 94 19.37 -8.80 -0.06
N HIS A 95 19.83 -9.95 0.45
CA HIS A 95 21.19 -10.06 0.94
C HIS A 95 22.12 -10.21 -0.27
N GLN A 96 22.77 -9.13 -0.70
CA GLN A 96 23.98 -9.25 -1.49
C GLN A 96 25.15 -9.31 -0.50
N THR A 97 25.61 -10.53 -0.23
CA THR A 97 26.88 -10.82 0.46
C THR A 97 28.01 -10.92 -0.54
#